data_AF-A0A9Q9J8G3-F1
#
_entry.id   AF-A0A9Q9J8G3-F1
#
_cell.length_a   1.000
_cell.length_b   1.000
_cell.length_c   1.000
_cell.angle_alpha   90.00
_cell.angle_beta   90.00
_cell.angle_gamma   90.00
#
_symmetry.space_group_name_H-M   'P 1'
#
loop_
_entity.id
_entity.type
_entity.pdbx_description
1 polymer ?
#
loop_
_entity_poly.entity_id
_entity_poly.type
_entity_poly.pdbx_seq_one_letter_code
_entity_poly.pdbx_strand_id
1 'polypeptide(L)'
;MKMRYTDVEVMKDDLKKEMIRLNLQKNASKTEYNKRYNKEIAPSATGVLKRTGMKWQELMAEFGFAKKKHANGKHTVGISRKHRRWDEADKREIIAKSLLCMHKYRPAVLNEFRKLARTEVGAGINTMSQHGVTWSLLYRLYYEKYGEFLNPNNSINFYIMENAKLLKAAKKFINDNGIKTQQEYTQKRQETNDEVPSYYTLHKLLDEQELWVLFNIREV
;
A
#
# COMPACT_ATOMS: atom_id res chain seq x y z
N MET A 1 7.25 42.92 1.86
CA MET A 1 8.15 41.92 1.24
C MET A 1 8.90 42.61 0.10
N LYS A 2 10.21 42.85 0.23
CA LYS A 2 10.99 43.57 -0.79
C LYS A 2 11.11 42.66 -2.03
N MET A 3 10.53 43.08 -3.14
CA MET A 3 10.66 42.32 -4.39
C MET A 3 12.10 42.46 -4.90
N ARG A 4 12.83 41.34 -4.91
CA ARG A 4 14.23 41.29 -5.35
C ARG A 4 14.40 41.58 -6.85
N TYR A 5 13.35 41.32 -7.63
CA TYR A 5 13.30 41.54 -9.07
C TYR A 5 12.08 42.39 -9.39
N THR A 6 12.28 43.50 -10.09
CA THR A 6 11.22 44.40 -10.58
C THR A 6 10.90 44.12 -12.04
N ASP A 7 11.90 43.66 -12.80
CA ASP A 7 11.80 43.30 -14.21
C ASP A 7 11.84 41.76 -14.38
N VAL A 8 10.90 41.24 -15.18
CA VAL A 8 10.78 39.82 -15.50
C VAL A 8 11.91 39.35 -16.42
N GLU A 9 12.37 40.19 -17.34
CA GLU A 9 13.43 39.82 -18.29
C GLU A 9 14.79 39.72 -17.59
N VAL A 10 15.09 40.63 -16.66
CA VAL A 10 16.28 40.51 -15.79
C VAL A 10 16.23 39.23 -14.95
N MET A 11 15.05 38.85 -14.46
CA MET A 11 14.86 37.62 -13.70
C MET A 11 15.09 36.36 -14.55
N LYS A 12 14.67 36.38 -15.83
CA LYS A 12 14.93 35.31 -16.79
C LYS A 12 16.43 35.20 -17.12
N ASP A 13 17.11 36.33 -17.30
CA ASP A 13 18.54 36.36 -17.61
C ASP A 13 19.39 35.80 -16.45
N ASP A 14 19.07 36.16 -15.21
CA ASP A 14 19.74 35.60 -14.03
C ASP A 14 19.51 34.09 -13.88
N LEU A 15 18.28 33.61 -14.15
CA LEU A 15 17.99 32.18 -14.21
C LEU A 15 18.85 31.49 -15.28
N LYS A 16 18.94 32.09 -16.47
CA LYS A 16 19.73 31.56 -17.60
C LYS A 16 21.22 31.47 -17.23
N LYS A 17 21.80 32.55 -16.67
CA LYS A 17 23.21 32.57 -16.22
C LYS A 17 23.49 31.50 -15.17
N GLU A 18 22.60 31.32 -14.21
CA GLU A 18 22.76 30.30 -13.17
C GLU A 18 22.68 28.88 -13.74
N MET A 19 21.78 28.65 -14.69
CA MET A 19 21.71 27.38 -15.40
C MET A 19 22.97 27.06 -16.21
N ILE A 20 23.60 28.08 -16.79
CA ILE A 20 24.91 27.97 -17.46
C ILE A 20 25.99 27.62 -16.42
N ARG A 21 26.05 28.35 -15.29
CA ARG A 21 27.00 28.09 -14.19
C ARG A 21 26.90 26.67 -13.65
N LEU A 22 25.69 26.12 -13.56
CA LEU A 22 25.43 24.76 -13.07
C LEU A 22 25.66 23.67 -14.13
N ASN A 23 26.04 24.02 -15.35
CA ASN A 23 26.19 23.12 -16.49
C ASN A 23 24.91 22.33 -16.81
N LEU A 24 23.74 22.95 -16.67
CA LEU A 24 22.43 22.32 -16.89
C LEU A 24 21.89 22.52 -18.33
N GLN A 25 22.62 23.19 -19.21
CA GLN A 25 22.20 23.51 -20.59
C GLN A 25 21.79 22.27 -21.40
N LYS A 26 22.49 21.14 -21.21
CA LYS A 26 22.24 19.85 -21.90
C LYS A 26 21.19 18.98 -21.20
N ASN A 27 20.82 19.32 -19.96
CA ASN A 27 19.84 18.60 -19.15
C ASN A 27 19.12 19.58 -18.22
N ALA A 28 18.23 20.37 -18.81
CA ALA A 28 17.52 21.47 -18.15
C ALA A 28 16.46 20.98 -17.14
N SER A 29 16.90 20.30 -16.08
CA SER A 29 16.04 19.75 -15.03
C SER A 29 15.74 20.81 -13.97
N LYS A 30 14.44 21.13 -13.80
CA LYS A 30 13.95 22.01 -12.73
C LYS A 30 14.37 21.53 -11.35
N THR A 31 14.35 20.23 -11.13
CA THR A 31 14.70 19.61 -9.85
C THR A 31 16.18 19.80 -9.55
N GLU A 32 17.05 19.56 -10.53
CA GLU A 32 18.50 19.73 -10.34
C GLU A 32 18.89 21.19 -10.18
N TYR A 33 18.21 22.10 -10.90
CA TYR A 33 18.35 23.54 -10.67
C TYR A 33 17.98 23.90 -9.22
N ASN A 34 16.78 23.53 -8.75
CA ASN A 34 16.30 23.89 -7.41
C ASN A 34 17.16 23.32 -6.27
N LYS A 35 17.87 22.20 -6.49
CA LYS A 35 18.79 21.62 -5.51
C LYS A 35 20.11 22.40 -5.41
N ARG A 36 20.58 22.98 -6.51
CA ARG A 36 21.96 23.46 -6.65
C ARG A 36 22.09 24.96 -6.85
N TYR A 37 21.00 25.67 -7.14
CA TYR A 37 21.04 27.10 -7.41
C TYR A 37 21.44 27.89 -6.17
N ASN A 38 22.22 28.95 -6.38
CA ASN A 38 22.56 29.88 -5.33
C ASN A 38 21.44 30.93 -5.21
N LYS A 39 20.76 30.89 -4.06
CA LYS A 39 19.63 31.75 -3.71
C LYS A 39 19.99 33.22 -3.62
N GLU A 40 21.27 33.59 -3.44
CA GLU A 40 21.73 34.97 -3.32
C GLU A 40 22.02 35.64 -4.66
N ILE A 41 22.19 34.86 -5.74
CA ILE A 41 22.57 35.36 -7.07
C ILE A 41 21.55 35.03 -8.15
N ALA A 42 20.64 34.08 -7.91
CA ALA A 42 19.66 33.63 -8.89
C ALA A 42 18.26 33.42 -8.27
N PRO A 43 17.19 33.57 -9.07
CA PRO A 43 15.83 33.35 -8.61
C PRO A 43 15.50 31.85 -8.50
N SER A 44 14.50 31.51 -7.68
CA SER A 44 13.96 30.14 -7.69
C SER A 44 13.19 29.86 -8.98
N ALA A 45 13.26 28.64 -9.49
CA ALA A 45 12.51 28.26 -10.69
C ALA A 45 11.00 28.50 -10.50
N THR A 46 10.47 28.15 -9.33
CA THR A 46 9.04 28.36 -9.02
C THR A 46 8.65 29.84 -9.04
N GLY A 47 9.53 30.73 -8.59
CA GLY A 47 9.29 32.17 -8.64
C GLY A 47 9.24 32.71 -10.07
N VAL A 48 10.16 32.27 -10.93
CA VAL A 48 10.18 32.67 -12.35
C VAL A 48 8.92 32.20 -13.07
N LEU A 49 8.52 30.94 -12.86
CA LEU A 49 7.32 30.37 -13.50
C LEU A 49 6.03 31.08 -13.06
N LYS A 50 5.92 31.45 -11.78
CA LYS A 50 4.73 32.20 -11.29
C LYS A 50 4.61 33.58 -11.91
N ARG A 51 5.73 34.26 -12.19
CA ARG A 51 5.74 35.61 -12.75
C ARG A 51 5.60 35.63 -14.27
N THR A 52 6.14 34.63 -14.94
CA THR A 52 6.06 34.50 -16.41
C THR A 52 4.79 33.80 -16.88
N GLY A 53 4.13 33.01 -16.02
CA GLY A 53 3.00 32.15 -16.40
C GLY A 53 3.41 30.96 -17.28
N MET A 54 4.68 30.83 -17.62
CA MET A 54 5.21 29.80 -18.51
C MET A 54 5.39 28.46 -17.80
N LYS A 55 5.34 27.38 -18.58
CA LYS A 55 5.82 26.07 -18.13
C LYS A 55 7.34 26.05 -18.19
N TRP A 56 7.96 25.27 -17.31
CA TRP A 56 9.42 25.11 -17.28
C TRP A 56 9.99 24.72 -18.65
N GLN A 57 9.29 23.86 -19.39
CA GLN A 57 9.72 23.42 -20.72
C GLN A 57 9.72 24.56 -21.76
N GLU A 58 8.73 25.45 -21.71
CA GLU A 58 8.62 26.60 -22.60
C GLU A 58 9.76 27.59 -22.31
N LEU A 59 10.00 27.86 -21.03
CA LEU A 59 11.08 28.73 -20.58
C LEU A 59 12.48 28.20 -20.96
N MET A 60 12.70 26.88 -20.89
CA MET A 60 13.96 26.28 -21.32
C MET A 60 14.14 26.32 -22.85
N ALA A 61 13.05 26.19 -23.60
CA ALA A 61 13.07 26.34 -25.06
C ALA A 61 13.40 27.78 -25.46
N GLU A 62 12.82 28.78 -24.77
CA GLU A 62 13.15 30.20 -24.92
C GLU A 62 14.64 30.48 -24.67
N PHE A 63 15.26 29.78 -23.72
CA PHE A 63 16.69 29.91 -23.43
C PHE A 63 17.62 29.15 -24.39
N GLY A 64 17.07 28.37 -25.33
CA GLY A 64 17.84 27.51 -26.24
C GLY A 64 18.43 26.28 -25.55
N PHE A 65 17.91 25.89 -24.39
CA PHE A 65 18.40 24.72 -23.65
C PHE A 65 17.72 23.44 -24.13
N ALA A 66 18.54 22.46 -24.50
CA ALA A 66 18.05 21.19 -25.01
C ALA A 66 17.46 20.36 -23.86
N LYS A 67 16.23 19.88 -24.06
CA LYS A 67 15.70 18.80 -23.25
C LYS A 67 16.54 17.55 -23.51
N LYS A 68 17.12 16.97 -22.47
CA LYS A 68 17.54 15.56 -22.57
C LYS A 68 16.26 14.79 -22.83
N LYS A 69 16.10 14.22 -24.03
CA LYS A 69 15.11 13.14 -24.20
C LYS A 69 15.45 12.18 -23.08
N HIS A 70 14.54 11.97 -22.12
CA HIS A 70 14.67 10.78 -21.31
C HIS A 70 14.84 9.68 -22.36
N ALA A 71 15.91 8.89 -22.26
CA ALA A 71 15.84 7.59 -22.87
C ALA A 71 14.61 7.00 -22.21
N ASN A 72 13.46 7.08 -22.89
CA ASN A 72 12.32 6.26 -22.59
C ASN A 72 12.94 4.89 -22.66
N GLY A 73 13.32 4.33 -21.50
CA GLY A 73 13.98 3.04 -21.42
C GLY A 73 13.11 2.16 -22.26
N LYS A 74 13.64 1.72 -23.42
CA LYS A 74 12.88 1.38 -24.62
C LYS A 74 11.48 0.95 -24.19
N HIS A 75 10.47 1.81 -24.38
CA HIS A 75 9.15 1.26 -24.58
C HIS A 75 9.27 0.57 -25.94
N THR A 76 9.93 -0.60 -25.96
CA THR A 76 9.44 -1.68 -26.77
C THR A 76 7.97 -1.62 -26.51
N VAL A 77 7.21 -1.31 -27.57
CA VAL A 77 5.79 -1.57 -27.62
C VAL A 77 5.74 -3.07 -27.36
N GLY A 78 5.76 -3.44 -26.08
CA GLY A 78 5.79 -4.81 -25.66
C GLY A 78 4.50 -5.29 -26.26
N ILE A 79 4.61 -6.23 -27.19
CA ILE A 79 3.48 -7.04 -27.64
C ILE A 79 2.64 -7.22 -26.39
N SER A 80 1.44 -6.64 -26.38
CA SER A 80 0.51 -6.80 -25.28
C SER A 80 0.39 -8.29 -25.11
N ARG A 81 1.14 -8.85 -24.15
CA ARG A 81 1.10 -10.28 -23.88
C ARG A 81 -0.28 -10.43 -23.32
N LYS A 82 -1.22 -10.87 -24.16
CA LYS A 82 -2.57 -11.24 -23.73
C LYS A 82 -2.35 -12.06 -22.47
N HIS A 83 -2.79 -11.51 -21.33
CA HIS A 83 -2.63 -12.20 -20.07
C HIS A 83 -3.34 -13.54 -20.22
N ARG A 84 -2.57 -14.64 -20.23
CA ARG A 84 -3.13 -15.99 -20.30
C ARG A 84 -4.11 -16.10 -19.12
N ARG A 85 -5.39 -16.29 -19.43
CA ARG A 85 -6.39 -16.52 -18.39
C ARG A 85 -6.08 -17.87 -17.77
N TRP A 86 -5.93 -17.90 -16.45
CA TRP A 86 -5.79 -19.17 -15.74
C TRP A 86 -7.10 -19.93 -15.82
N ASP A 87 -7.00 -21.19 -16.22
CA ASP A 87 -8.11 -22.13 -16.07
C ASP A 87 -8.20 -22.65 -14.62
N GLU A 88 -9.16 -23.52 -14.36
CA GLU A 88 -9.33 -24.08 -13.02
C GLU A 88 -8.18 -25.00 -12.59
N ALA A 89 -7.46 -25.63 -13.54
CA ALA A 89 -6.31 -26.47 -13.23
C ALA A 89 -5.11 -25.62 -12.80
N ASP A 90 -4.81 -24.54 -13.54
CA ASP A 90 -3.79 -23.55 -13.19
C ASP A 90 -4.05 -23.00 -11.77
N LYS A 91 -5.30 -22.61 -11.46
CA LYS A 91 -5.67 -22.10 -10.13
C LYS A 91 -5.45 -23.15 -9.04
N ARG A 92 -5.87 -24.39 -9.25
CA ARG A 92 -5.70 -25.50 -8.28
C ARG A 92 -4.22 -25.76 -8.01
N GLU A 93 -3.39 -25.76 -9.05
CA GLU A 93 -1.95 -25.95 -8.91
C GLU A 93 -1.31 -24.80 -8.09
N ILE A 94 -1.65 -23.56 -8.41
CA ILE A 94 -1.13 -22.38 -7.70
C ILE A 94 -1.59 -22.37 -6.25
N ILE A 95 -2.85 -22.72 -5.97
CA ILE A 95 -3.36 -22.87 -4.61
C ILE A 95 -2.57 -23.97 -3.88
N ALA A 96 -2.41 -25.15 -4.47
CA ALA A 96 -1.69 -26.26 -3.83
C ALA A 96 -0.24 -25.88 -3.47
N LYS A 97 0.49 -25.26 -4.40
CA LYS A 97 1.84 -24.75 -4.16
C LYS A 97 1.88 -23.66 -3.09
N SER A 98 0.89 -22.75 -3.10
CA SER A 98 0.75 -21.70 -2.08
C SER A 98 0.57 -22.29 -0.69
N LEU A 99 -0.31 -23.29 -0.53
CA LEU A 99 -0.56 -23.95 0.76
C LEU A 99 0.70 -24.69 1.26
N LEU A 100 1.44 -25.36 0.38
CA LEU A 100 2.73 -25.98 0.74
C LEU A 100 3.77 -24.94 1.17
N CYS A 101 3.90 -23.85 0.42
CA CYS A 101 4.79 -22.74 0.77
C CYS A 101 4.41 -22.15 2.14
N MET A 102 3.11 -21.95 2.39
CA MET A 102 2.59 -21.45 3.66
C MET A 102 2.93 -22.39 4.81
N HIS A 103 2.74 -23.69 4.63
CA HIS A 103 3.03 -24.69 5.66
C HIS A 103 4.52 -24.79 5.97
N LYS A 104 5.37 -24.74 4.93
CA LYS A 104 6.83 -24.86 5.03
C LYS A 104 7.48 -23.63 5.68
N TYR A 105 7.12 -22.43 5.25
CA TYR A 105 7.82 -21.20 5.66
C TYR A 105 7.05 -20.36 6.68
N ARG A 106 5.80 -20.74 7.00
CA ARG A 106 4.94 -20.08 7.99
C ARG A 106 4.87 -18.54 7.88
N PRO A 107 4.60 -17.96 6.69
CA PRO A 107 4.48 -16.51 6.56
C PRO A 107 3.23 -16.02 7.29
N ALA A 108 3.41 -15.31 8.41
CA ALA A 108 2.36 -14.87 9.32
C ALA A 108 1.49 -13.75 8.73
N VAL A 109 2.02 -13.03 7.73
CA VAL A 109 1.37 -11.90 7.07
C VAL A 109 1.62 -11.88 5.55
N LEU A 110 0.75 -11.18 4.82
CA LEU A 110 0.78 -11.06 3.36
C LEU A 110 2.15 -10.63 2.82
N ASN A 111 2.81 -9.69 3.49
CA ASN A 111 4.08 -9.13 3.05
C ASN A 111 5.21 -10.15 3.09
N GLU A 112 5.17 -11.12 4.01
CA GLU A 112 6.15 -12.20 4.09
C GLU A 112 5.91 -13.20 2.95
N PHE A 113 4.65 -13.63 2.77
CA PHE A 113 4.30 -14.52 1.67
C PHE A 113 4.61 -13.89 0.31
N ARG A 114 4.44 -12.57 0.15
CA ARG A 114 4.77 -11.85 -1.09
C ARG A 114 6.23 -12.03 -1.50
N LYS A 115 7.15 -12.11 -0.55
CA LYS A 115 8.58 -12.32 -0.81
C LYS A 115 8.87 -13.73 -1.35
N LEU A 116 8.07 -14.71 -0.93
CA LEU A 116 8.22 -16.14 -1.29
C LEU A 116 7.42 -16.53 -2.54
N ALA A 117 6.30 -15.87 -2.81
CA ALA A 117 5.32 -16.31 -3.79
C ALA A 117 5.92 -16.53 -5.19
N ARG A 118 6.80 -15.63 -5.65
CA ARG A 118 7.42 -15.78 -6.98
C ARG A 118 8.37 -16.96 -7.07
N THR A 119 9.15 -17.23 -6.02
CA THR A 119 10.18 -18.28 -6.03
C THR A 119 9.59 -19.66 -5.73
N GLU A 120 8.71 -19.75 -4.74
CA GLU A 120 8.20 -21.03 -4.24
C GLU A 120 6.90 -21.47 -4.93
N VAL A 121 6.05 -20.52 -5.33
CA VAL A 121 4.75 -20.81 -5.96
C VAL A 121 4.79 -20.65 -7.47
N GLY A 122 5.71 -19.83 -7.99
CA GLY A 122 5.83 -19.53 -9.42
C GLY A 122 4.89 -18.42 -9.91
N ALA A 123 4.16 -17.78 -9.01
CA ALA A 123 3.31 -16.63 -9.33
C ALA A 123 3.44 -15.53 -8.28
N GLY A 124 3.30 -14.27 -8.68
CA GLY A 124 3.22 -13.16 -7.74
C GLY A 124 1.80 -13.01 -7.17
N ILE A 125 1.69 -12.48 -5.94
CA ILE A 125 0.38 -12.24 -5.30
C ILE A 125 -0.56 -11.40 -6.17
N ASN A 126 -0.06 -10.37 -6.85
CA ASN A 126 -0.90 -9.53 -7.69
C ASN A 126 -1.49 -10.32 -8.88
N THR A 127 -0.69 -11.24 -9.46
CA THR A 127 -1.14 -12.14 -10.51
C THR A 127 -2.18 -13.12 -9.99
N MET A 128 -1.92 -13.76 -8.84
CA MET A 128 -2.88 -14.65 -8.19
C MET A 128 -4.22 -13.96 -7.95
N SER A 129 -4.19 -12.74 -7.40
CA SER A 129 -5.39 -11.94 -7.09
C SER A 129 -6.19 -11.59 -8.36
N GLN A 130 -5.52 -11.22 -9.45
CA GLN A 130 -6.17 -10.99 -10.76
C GLN A 130 -6.90 -12.23 -11.29
N HIS A 131 -6.49 -13.43 -10.88
CA HIS A 131 -7.11 -14.70 -11.23
C HIS A 131 -8.02 -15.28 -10.14
N GLY A 132 -8.37 -14.48 -9.12
CA GLY A 132 -9.30 -14.87 -8.04
C GLY A 132 -8.67 -15.64 -6.88
N VAL A 133 -7.35 -15.87 -6.89
CA VAL A 133 -6.63 -16.49 -5.78
C VAL A 133 -6.15 -15.40 -4.83
N THR A 134 -7.00 -15.04 -3.87
CA THR A 134 -6.73 -13.98 -2.90
C THR A 134 -6.04 -14.53 -1.65
N TRP A 135 -5.40 -13.64 -0.87
CA TRP A 135 -4.77 -14.02 0.39
C TRP A 135 -5.75 -14.59 1.41
N SER A 136 -6.95 -14.01 1.51
CA SER A 136 -8.01 -14.51 2.39
C SER A 136 -8.48 -15.90 1.98
N LEU A 137 -8.60 -16.17 0.68
CA LEU A 137 -8.91 -17.52 0.17
C LEU A 137 -7.81 -18.51 0.55
N LEU A 138 -6.53 -18.14 0.36
CA LEU A 138 -5.41 -18.99 0.72
C LEU A 138 -5.36 -19.27 2.23
N TYR A 139 -5.59 -18.26 3.07
CA TYR A 139 -5.69 -18.43 4.53
C TYR A 139 -6.81 -19.38 4.91
N ARG A 140 -7.99 -19.25 4.28
CA ARG A 140 -9.12 -20.14 4.51
C ARG A 140 -8.78 -21.58 4.15
N LEU A 141 -8.31 -21.80 2.93
CA LEU A 141 -7.95 -23.13 2.44
C LEU A 141 -6.79 -23.74 3.24
N TYR A 142 -5.90 -22.90 3.78
CA TYR A 142 -4.84 -23.36 4.69
C TYR A 142 -5.44 -23.90 6.00
N TYR A 143 -6.33 -23.14 6.64
CA TYR A 143 -7.01 -23.58 7.85
C TYR A 143 -7.84 -24.84 7.60
N GLU A 144 -8.61 -24.90 6.51
CA GLU A 144 -9.40 -26.09 6.13
C GLU A 144 -8.52 -27.33 5.93
N LYS A 145 -7.31 -27.16 5.38
CA LYS A 145 -6.39 -28.27 5.09
C LYS A 145 -5.60 -28.74 6.31
N TYR A 146 -5.15 -27.81 7.16
CA TYR A 146 -4.18 -28.10 8.24
C TYR A 146 -4.76 -27.96 9.65
N GLY A 147 -5.97 -27.39 9.79
CA GLY A 147 -6.65 -27.23 11.08
C GLY A 147 -6.04 -26.17 12.00
N GLU A 148 -5.09 -25.37 11.52
CA GLU A 148 -4.32 -24.40 12.30
C GLU A 148 -4.22 -23.05 11.59
N PHE A 149 -3.96 -21.99 12.36
CA PHE A 149 -3.71 -20.65 11.82
C PHE A 149 -2.21 -20.40 11.67
N LEU A 150 -1.81 -19.73 10.58
CA LEU A 150 -0.42 -19.28 10.40
C LEU A 150 0.00 -18.22 11.41
N ASN A 151 -0.96 -17.39 11.81
CA ASN A 151 -0.78 -16.38 12.84
C ASN A 151 -2.10 -16.27 13.61
N PRO A 152 -2.21 -16.81 14.82
CA PRO A 152 -3.42 -16.78 15.64
C PRO A 152 -3.97 -15.37 15.88
N ASN A 153 -3.09 -14.36 15.93
CA ASN A 153 -3.43 -12.94 16.11
C ASN A 153 -3.90 -12.21 14.85
N ASN A 154 -3.95 -12.89 13.70
CA ASN A 154 -4.31 -12.25 12.44
C ASN A 154 -5.83 -12.02 12.36
N SER A 155 -6.23 -10.77 12.12
CA SER A 155 -7.64 -10.40 11.99
C SER A 155 -8.37 -11.13 10.86
N ILE A 156 -7.64 -11.66 9.87
CA ILE A 156 -8.16 -12.49 8.78
C ILE A 156 -8.72 -13.82 9.29
N ASN A 157 -8.19 -14.38 10.40
CA ASN A 157 -8.70 -15.63 10.99
C ASN A 157 -10.18 -15.52 11.34
N PHE A 158 -10.59 -14.35 11.83
CA PHE A 158 -11.97 -14.07 12.21
C PHE A 158 -12.93 -14.10 11.02
N TYR A 159 -12.50 -13.74 9.81
CA TYR A 159 -13.36 -13.83 8.62
C TYR A 159 -13.49 -15.27 8.07
N ILE A 160 -12.73 -16.20 8.62
CA ILE A 160 -12.60 -17.59 8.16
C ILE A 160 -13.26 -18.56 9.14
N MET A 161 -13.29 -18.21 10.42
CA MET A 161 -13.97 -18.98 11.46
C MET A 161 -15.48 -18.96 11.26
N GLU A 162 -16.14 -20.07 11.58
CA GLU A 162 -17.60 -20.07 11.77
C GLU A 162 -18.00 -19.07 12.86
N ASN A 163 -19.11 -18.35 12.63
CA ASN A 163 -19.67 -17.36 13.55
C ASN A 163 -19.78 -17.90 15.00
N ALA A 164 -20.16 -19.17 15.17
CA ALA A 164 -20.25 -19.80 16.48
C ALA A 164 -18.93 -19.84 17.27
N LYS A 165 -17.79 -20.07 16.59
CA LYS A 165 -16.46 -20.09 17.24
C LYS A 165 -16.00 -18.67 17.60
N LEU A 166 -16.29 -17.68 16.74
CA LEU A 166 -16.07 -16.26 17.03
C LEU A 166 -16.85 -15.81 18.26
N LEU A 167 -18.14 -16.15 18.29
CA LEU A 167 -19.03 -15.81 19.39
C LEU A 167 -18.51 -16.41 20.69
N LYS A 168 -18.09 -17.69 20.67
CA LYS A 168 -17.53 -18.38 21.85
C LYS A 168 -16.25 -17.72 22.35
N ALA A 169 -15.33 -17.35 21.46
CA ALA A 169 -14.09 -16.67 21.83
C ALA A 169 -14.35 -15.28 22.44
N ALA A 170 -15.23 -14.49 21.82
CA ALA A 170 -15.62 -13.17 22.32
C ALA A 170 -16.36 -13.26 23.67
N LYS A 171 -17.32 -14.20 23.82
CA LYS A 171 -18.02 -14.46 25.10
C LYS A 171 -17.06 -14.82 26.22
N LYS A 172 -16.12 -15.74 25.96
CA LYS A 172 -15.12 -16.14 26.94
C LYS A 172 -14.30 -14.94 27.42
N PHE A 173 -13.81 -14.13 26.49
CA PHE A 173 -13.03 -12.94 26.85
C PHE A 173 -13.83 -11.88 27.61
N ILE A 174 -15.10 -11.66 27.22
CA ILE A 174 -16.03 -10.78 27.94
C ILE A 174 -16.19 -11.24 29.40
N ASN A 175 -16.47 -12.54 29.59
CA ASN A 175 -16.68 -13.13 30.90
C ASN A 175 -15.41 -13.10 31.76
N ASP A 176 -14.27 -13.56 31.21
CA ASP A 176 -12.98 -13.63 31.92
C ASP A 176 -12.51 -12.25 32.41
N ASN A 177 -12.89 -11.18 31.72
CA ASN A 177 -12.49 -9.81 32.05
C ASN A 177 -13.62 -8.97 32.68
N GLY A 178 -14.80 -9.55 32.92
CA GLY A 178 -15.95 -8.84 33.49
C GLY A 178 -16.40 -7.63 32.67
N ILE A 179 -16.23 -7.69 31.34
CA ILE A 179 -16.54 -6.60 30.40
C ILE A 179 -18.05 -6.42 30.31
N LYS A 180 -18.52 -5.18 30.38
CA LYS A 180 -19.95 -4.82 30.36
C LYS A 180 -20.32 -3.96 29.16
N THR A 181 -19.34 -3.32 28.53
CA THR A 181 -19.58 -2.41 27.42
C THR A 181 -18.66 -2.68 26.24
N GLN A 182 -19.08 -2.25 25.05
CA GLN A 182 -18.24 -2.24 23.85
C GLN A 182 -16.93 -1.46 24.08
N GLN A 183 -16.98 -0.35 24.83
CA GLN A 183 -15.82 0.49 25.09
C GLN A 183 -14.83 -0.25 25.99
N GLU A 184 -15.31 -0.89 27.05
CA GLU A 184 -14.50 -1.75 27.92
C GLU A 184 -13.88 -2.91 27.15
N TYR A 185 -14.62 -3.54 26.23
CA TYR A 185 -14.10 -4.59 25.36
C TYR A 185 -12.92 -4.11 24.51
N THR A 186 -13.09 -2.95 23.88
CA THR A 186 -12.09 -2.38 22.97
C THR A 186 -10.83 -1.98 23.74
N GLN A 187 -11.00 -1.36 24.91
CA GLN A 187 -9.91 -0.95 25.77
C GLN A 187 -9.16 -2.16 26.35
N LYS A 188 -9.89 -3.14 26.88
CA LYS A 188 -9.28 -4.32 27.49
C LYS A 188 -8.47 -5.13 26.47
N ARG A 189 -8.99 -5.28 25.26
CA ARG A 189 -8.28 -5.92 24.15
C ARG A 189 -6.96 -5.21 23.81
N GLN A 190 -6.91 -3.88 23.90
CA GLN A 190 -5.68 -3.12 23.67
C GLN A 190 -4.67 -3.30 24.80
N GLU A 191 -5.14 -3.43 26.05
CA GLU A 191 -4.30 -3.64 27.23
C GLU A 191 -3.70 -5.05 27.28
N THR A 192 -4.49 -6.08 26.99
CA THR A 192 -4.06 -7.48 27.12
C THR A 192 -3.36 -8.02 25.88
N ASN A 193 -3.50 -7.32 24.74
CA ASN A 193 -3.08 -7.81 23.43
C ASN A 193 -3.64 -9.23 23.12
N ASP A 194 -4.81 -9.55 23.67
CA ASP A 194 -5.42 -10.87 23.53
C ASP A 194 -5.86 -11.15 22.09
N GLU A 195 -5.79 -12.43 21.71
CA GLU A 195 -6.08 -12.95 20.37
C GLU A 195 -7.60 -13.00 20.05
N VAL A 196 -8.35 -11.97 20.45
CA VAL A 196 -9.80 -11.87 20.25
C VAL A 196 -10.16 -10.89 19.13
N PRO A 197 -11.31 -11.06 18.44
CA PRO A 197 -11.73 -10.16 17.38
C PRO A 197 -11.96 -8.75 17.93
N SER A 198 -11.67 -7.72 17.13
CA SER A 198 -12.06 -6.36 17.49
C SER A 198 -13.59 -6.23 17.43
N TYR A 199 -14.15 -5.26 18.15
CA TYR A 199 -15.58 -4.98 18.05
C TYR A 199 -16.01 -4.69 16.61
N TYR A 200 -15.21 -3.94 15.85
CA TYR A 200 -15.48 -3.69 14.44
C TYR A 200 -15.57 -4.98 13.61
N THR A 201 -14.70 -5.96 13.88
CA THR A 201 -14.73 -7.27 13.22
C THR A 201 -15.97 -8.07 13.65
N LEU A 202 -16.32 -8.06 14.94
CA LEU A 202 -17.55 -8.68 15.43
C LEU A 202 -18.79 -8.09 14.75
N HIS A 203 -18.90 -6.77 14.71
CA HIS A 203 -20.02 -6.06 14.09
C HIS A 203 -20.15 -6.33 12.57
N LYS A 204 -19.05 -6.66 11.90
CA LYS A 204 -19.09 -7.02 10.48
C LYS A 204 -19.51 -8.46 10.20
N LEU A 205 -19.28 -9.35 11.15
CA LEU A 205 -19.42 -10.79 10.96
C LEU A 205 -20.66 -11.37 11.65
N LEU A 206 -21.13 -10.70 12.69
CA LEU A 206 -22.28 -11.09 13.50
C LEU A 206 -23.46 -10.15 13.24
N ASP A 207 -24.67 -10.67 13.39
CA ASP A 207 -25.89 -9.85 13.34
C ASP A 207 -26.15 -9.07 14.65
N GLU A 208 -27.13 -8.15 14.62
CA GLU A 208 -27.46 -7.32 15.79
C GLU A 208 -27.90 -8.15 17.01
N GLN A 209 -28.55 -9.30 16.79
CA GLN A 209 -29.03 -10.17 17.86
C GLN A 209 -27.85 -10.91 18.50
N GLU A 210 -26.91 -11.41 17.71
CA GLU A 210 -25.65 -12.03 18.14
C GLU A 210 -24.77 -11.04 18.91
N LEU A 211 -24.68 -9.79 18.45
CA LEU A 211 -23.97 -8.72 19.16
C LEU A 211 -24.67 -8.35 20.47
N TRP A 212 -26.00 -8.28 20.47
CA TRP A 212 -26.78 -8.01 21.68
C TRP A 212 -26.56 -9.11 22.72
N VAL A 213 -26.53 -10.37 22.30
CA VAL A 213 -26.22 -11.52 23.15
C VAL A 213 -24.83 -11.41 23.80
N LEU A 214 -23.83 -10.85 23.10
CA LEU A 214 -22.48 -10.69 23.65
C LEU A 214 -22.41 -9.69 24.81
N PHE A 215 -23.19 -8.61 24.75
CA PHE A 215 -23.05 -7.49 25.68
C PHE A 215 -24.22 -7.33 26.67
N ASN A 216 -25.35 -8.01 26.47
CA ASN A 216 -26.58 -7.75 27.23
C ASN A 216 -27.26 -8.98 27.86
N ILE A 217 -26.84 -10.22 27.57
CA ILE A 217 -27.37 -11.37 28.33
C ILE A 217 -26.43 -11.66 29.50
N ARG A 218 -26.85 -11.28 30.70
CA ARG A 218 -26.39 -11.96 31.92
C ARG A 218 -27.23 -13.21 32.11
N GLU A 219 -26.58 -14.34 32.34
CA GLU A 219 -27.24 -15.49 32.97
C GLU A 219 -27.93 -14.98 34.24
N VAL A 220 -29.23 -15.27 34.33
CA VAL A 220 -30.00 -15.24 35.58
C VAL A 220 -29.51 -16.39 36.44
#